data_AF-A0A2T0SE62-F1
#
_entry.id   AF-A0A2T0SE62-F1
#
_cell.length_a   1.000
_cell.length_b   1.000
_cell.length_c   1.000
_cell.angle_alpha   90.00
_cell.angle_beta   90.00
_cell.angle_gamma   90.00
#
_symmetry.space_group_name_H-M   'P 1'
#
loop_
_entity.id
_entity.type
_entity.pdbx_description
1 polymer ?
#
loop_
_entity_poly.entity_id
_entity_poly.type
_entity_poly.pdbx_seq_one_letter_code
_entity_poly.pdbx_strand_id
1 'polypeptide(L)'
;MSRAEATKARILAAATAEFSAFGIAGARVDRVAAAAEANKNLIYVYFSSKDRLFDAVFDAHVVQVMDEVPFTAEDLPSYAGALFDFYLAHPDLPRLATWHRLERGALEQLPAVAASYRSKVDAVTRAQAEGRVTTARSPEIVLALVFALAGTWGPASPTAFPSADGDAARREAVVDMVRGLVGVPGPL
;
A
#
# COMPACT_ATOMS: atom_id res chain seq x y z
N MET A 1 -21.85 15.98 -5.82
CA MET A 1 -21.33 15.70 -4.48
C MET A 1 -22.15 16.50 -3.47
N SER A 2 -22.77 15.84 -2.50
CA SER A 2 -23.55 16.49 -1.44
C SER A 2 -22.64 17.19 -0.42
N ARG A 3 -23.20 18.11 0.38
CA ARG A 3 -22.47 18.75 1.49
C ARG A 3 -21.93 17.74 2.51
N ALA A 4 -22.67 16.64 2.71
CA ALA A 4 -22.27 15.56 3.61
C ALA A 4 -21.05 14.82 3.05
N GLU A 5 -21.06 14.47 1.77
CA GLU A 5 -19.93 13.81 1.08
C GLU A 5 -18.68 14.69 1.09
N ALA A 6 -18.81 15.99 0.78
CA ALA A 6 -17.69 16.92 0.82
C ALA A 6 -17.10 17.07 2.23
N THR A 7 -17.92 16.99 3.27
CA THR A 7 -17.45 17.02 4.67
C THR A 7 -16.75 15.72 5.04
N LYS A 8 -17.30 14.57 4.65
CA LYS A 8 -16.67 13.26 4.86
C LYS A 8 -15.30 13.18 4.17
N ALA A 9 -15.20 13.69 2.94
CA ALA A 9 -13.93 13.75 2.19
C ALA A 9 -12.88 14.62 2.91
N ARG A 10 -13.24 15.81 3.39
CA ARG A 10 -12.33 16.66 4.19
C ARG A 10 -11.85 15.97 5.46
N ILE A 11 -12.74 15.27 6.16
CA ILE A 11 -12.39 14.49 7.36
C ILE A 11 -11.39 13.38 7.00
N LEU A 12 -11.63 12.62 5.93
CA LEU A 12 -10.70 11.56 5.49
C LEU A 12 -9.32 12.12 5.10
N ALA A 13 -9.27 13.24 4.39
CA ALA A 13 -8.01 13.88 4.02
C ALA A 13 -7.22 14.35 5.25
N ALA A 14 -7.88 15.03 6.20
CA ALA A 14 -7.24 15.46 7.45
C ALA A 14 -6.79 14.27 8.32
N ALA A 15 -7.61 13.22 8.38
CA ALA A 15 -7.28 12.00 9.11
C ALA A 15 -6.10 11.26 8.49
N THR A 16 -5.98 11.25 7.16
CA THR A 16 -4.84 10.68 6.44
C THR A 16 -3.53 11.29 6.90
N ALA A 17 -3.43 12.63 6.86
CA ALA A 17 -2.23 13.33 7.29
C ALA A 17 -1.91 13.10 8.79
N GLU A 18 -2.93 13.09 9.64
CA GLU A 18 -2.76 12.86 11.08
C GLU A 18 -2.26 11.44 11.37
N PHE A 19 -2.89 10.42 10.77
CA PHE A 19 -2.52 9.02 11.03
C PHE A 19 -1.20 8.63 10.38
N SER A 20 -0.90 9.11 9.18
CA SER A 20 0.39 8.82 8.55
C SER A 20 1.54 9.44 9.34
N ALA A 21 1.34 10.61 9.95
CA ALA A 21 2.33 11.26 10.80
C ALA A 21 2.48 10.60 12.18
N PHE A 22 1.39 10.28 12.86
CA PHE A 22 1.40 9.98 14.30
C PHE A 22 0.94 8.58 14.70
N GLY A 23 0.49 7.75 13.75
CA GLY A 23 -0.11 6.43 14.07
C GLY A 23 -1.47 6.53 14.74
N ILE A 24 -2.09 5.40 15.06
CA ILE A 24 -3.44 5.34 15.65
C ILE A 24 -3.39 5.89 17.07
N ALA A 25 -2.44 5.44 17.89
CA ALA A 25 -2.27 5.84 19.28
C ALA A 25 -1.95 7.33 19.41
N GLY A 26 -1.03 7.84 18.59
CA GLY A 26 -0.58 9.24 18.61
C GLY A 26 -1.54 10.22 17.96
N ALA A 27 -2.42 9.77 17.05
CA ALA A 27 -3.40 10.62 16.39
C ALA A 27 -4.44 11.19 17.36
N ARG A 28 -4.77 12.47 17.15
CA ARG A 28 -5.75 13.24 17.91
C ARG A 28 -6.91 13.64 17.01
N VAL A 29 -8.11 13.16 17.34
CA VAL A 29 -9.35 13.51 16.62
C VAL A 29 -9.61 15.02 16.62
N ASP A 30 -9.14 15.74 17.63
CA ASP A 30 -9.24 17.20 17.70
C ASP A 30 -8.44 17.90 16.59
N ARG A 31 -7.24 17.39 16.26
CA ARG A 31 -6.43 17.92 15.15
C ARG A 31 -7.09 17.63 13.81
N VAL A 32 -7.65 16.43 13.66
CA VAL A 32 -8.44 16.06 12.46
C VAL A 32 -9.64 16.99 12.29
N ALA A 33 -10.41 17.24 13.35
CA ALA A 33 -11.58 18.12 13.30
C ALA A 33 -11.21 19.56 12.91
N ALA A 34 -10.14 20.10 13.50
CA ALA A 34 -9.64 21.42 13.19
C ALA A 34 -9.17 21.53 11.72
N ALA A 35 -8.34 20.59 11.25
CA ALA A 35 -7.82 20.59 9.90
C ALA A 35 -8.88 20.32 8.83
N ALA A 36 -9.90 19.51 9.16
CA ALA A 36 -11.02 19.24 8.28
C ALA A 36 -12.06 20.38 8.25
N GLU A 37 -11.94 21.39 9.11
CA GLU A 37 -12.98 22.40 9.37
C GLU A 37 -14.35 21.73 9.60
N ALA A 38 -14.36 20.74 10.49
CA ALA A 38 -15.51 19.91 10.80
C ALA A 38 -15.73 19.83 12.32
N ASN A 39 -17.00 19.77 12.74
CA ASN A 39 -17.31 19.52 14.14
C ASN A 39 -16.82 18.12 14.54
N LYS A 40 -16.10 18.01 15.66
CA LYS A 40 -15.63 16.73 16.23
C LYS A 40 -16.74 15.67 16.30
N ASN A 41 -17.96 16.06 16.68
CA ASN A 41 -19.09 15.15 16.76
C ASN A 41 -19.45 14.54 15.39
N LEU A 42 -19.25 15.27 14.28
CA LEU A 42 -19.49 14.72 12.94
C LEU A 42 -18.51 13.60 12.59
N ILE A 43 -17.28 13.64 13.10
CA ILE A 43 -16.32 12.54 12.90
C ILE A 43 -16.87 11.26 13.54
N TYR A 44 -17.37 11.33 14.78
CA TYR A 44 -17.99 10.19 15.44
C TYR A 44 -19.30 9.76 14.80
N VAL A 45 -20.08 10.69 14.23
CA VAL A 45 -21.29 10.34 13.46
C VAL A 45 -20.94 9.54 12.20
N TYR A 46 -19.92 9.94 11.45
CA TYR A 46 -19.54 9.25 10.22
C TYR A 46 -18.75 7.96 10.43
N PHE A 47 -17.92 7.91 11.46
CA PHE A 47 -16.92 6.85 11.62
C PHE A 47 -17.02 6.11 12.95
N SER A 48 -17.89 6.50 13.88
CA SER A 48 -18.12 5.86 15.20
C SER A 48 -16.95 5.91 16.19
N SER A 49 -15.69 5.72 15.77
CA SER A 49 -14.51 5.73 16.64
C SER A 49 -13.25 6.18 15.90
N LYS A 50 -12.16 6.45 16.64
CA LYS A 50 -10.83 6.74 16.06
C LYS A 50 -10.31 5.55 15.25
N ASP A 51 -10.46 4.34 15.76
CA ASP A 51 -10.08 3.11 15.08
C ASP A 51 -10.81 2.90 13.76
N ARG A 52 -12.12 3.12 13.75
CA ARG A 52 -12.92 2.99 12.53
C ARG A 52 -12.66 4.11 11.53
N LEU A 53 -12.27 5.30 12.01
CA LEU A 53 -11.77 6.36 11.13
C LEU A 53 -10.43 5.96 10.50
N PHE A 54 -9.52 5.35 11.26
CA PHE A 54 -8.28 4.80 10.71
C PHE A 54 -8.56 3.72 9.66
N ASP A 55 -9.46 2.78 9.94
CA ASP A 55 -9.86 1.73 8.99
C ASP A 55 -10.36 2.34 7.68
N ALA A 56 -11.25 3.33 7.76
CA ALA A 56 -11.78 4.00 6.59
C ALA A 56 -10.71 4.75 5.79
N VAL A 57 -9.72 5.35 6.46
CA VAL A 57 -8.56 5.99 5.81
C VAL A 57 -7.71 4.95 5.10
N PHE A 58 -7.36 3.86 5.79
CA PHE A 58 -6.48 2.83 5.23
C PHE A 58 -7.16 2.08 4.08
N ASP A 59 -8.44 1.71 4.22
CA ASP A 59 -9.25 1.10 3.16
C ASP A 59 -9.32 2.00 1.92
N ALA A 60 -9.51 3.32 2.10
CA ALA A 60 -9.54 4.25 0.96
C ALA A 60 -8.21 4.24 0.17
N HIS A 61 -7.06 4.17 0.84
CA HIS A 61 -5.76 4.11 0.18
C HIS A 61 -5.50 2.75 -0.47
N VAL A 62 -6.01 1.66 0.13
CA VAL A 62 -5.94 0.32 -0.46
C VAL A 62 -6.77 0.26 -1.75
N VAL A 63 -7.97 0.84 -1.76
CA VAL A 63 -8.79 0.96 -2.98
C VAL A 63 -8.07 1.80 -4.01
N GLN A 64 -7.50 2.94 -3.62
CA GLN A 64 -6.77 3.82 -4.54
C GLN A 64 -5.62 3.09 -5.26
N VAL A 65 -4.76 2.36 -4.53
CA VAL A 65 -3.67 1.62 -5.17
C VAL A 65 -4.18 0.48 -6.05
N MET A 66 -5.31 -0.14 -5.72
CA MET A 66 -5.93 -1.18 -6.56
C MET A 66 -6.47 -0.61 -7.87
N ASP A 67 -7.00 0.61 -7.85
CA ASP A 67 -7.56 1.29 -9.02
C ASP A 67 -6.46 1.88 -9.92
N GLU A 68 -5.43 2.49 -9.33
CA GLU A 68 -4.36 3.17 -10.07
C GLU A 68 -3.22 2.23 -10.50
N VAL A 69 -2.99 1.14 -9.75
CA VAL A 69 -1.94 0.16 -10.02
C VAL A 69 -2.55 -1.24 -10.18
N PRO A 70 -3.25 -1.50 -11.31
CA PRO A 70 -3.88 -2.78 -11.55
C PRO A 70 -2.83 -3.90 -11.56
N PHE A 71 -3.15 -5.01 -10.91
CA PHE A 71 -2.24 -6.14 -10.78
C PHE A 71 -2.13 -6.97 -12.07
N THR A 72 -0.89 -7.23 -12.52
CA THR A 72 -0.59 -8.04 -13.70
C THR A 72 0.40 -9.16 -13.35
N ALA A 73 -0.09 -10.41 -13.23
CA ALA A 73 0.76 -11.55 -12.89
C ALA A 73 1.73 -11.93 -14.03
N GLU A 74 1.35 -11.59 -15.27
CA GLU A 74 2.12 -11.86 -16.49
C GLU A 74 3.30 -10.88 -16.67
N ASP A 75 3.26 -9.73 -15.98
CA ASP A 75 4.31 -8.70 -16.02
C ASP A 75 4.52 -8.10 -14.62
N LEU A 76 5.00 -8.95 -13.70
CA LEU A 76 5.39 -8.53 -12.36
C LEU A 76 6.48 -7.44 -12.35
N PRO A 77 7.46 -7.39 -13.28
CA PRO A 77 8.42 -6.29 -13.35
C PRO A 77 7.75 -4.93 -13.58
N SER A 78 6.87 -4.81 -14.57
CA SER A 78 6.17 -3.54 -14.82
C SER A 78 5.23 -3.17 -13.67
N TYR A 79 4.53 -4.15 -13.09
CA TYR A 79 3.72 -3.94 -11.89
C TYR A 79 4.55 -3.40 -10.72
N ALA A 80 5.75 -3.94 -10.47
CA ALA A 80 6.64 -3.47 -9.42
C ALA A 80 7.11 -2.03 -9.65
N GLY A 81 7.43 -1.67 -10.90
CA GLY A 81 7.78 -0.30 -11.27
C GLY A 81 6.62 0.68 -11.04
N ALA A 82 5.40 0.31 -11.45
CA ALA A 82 4.22 1.13 -11.22
C ALA A 82 3.89 1.28 -9.72
N LEU A 83 4.06 0.21 -8.94
CA LEU A 83 3.88 0.26 -7.48
C LEU A 83 4.93 1.13 -6.79
N PHE A 84 6.18 1.10 -7.27
CA PHE A 84 7.24 2.01 -6.83
C PHE A 84 6.85 3.47 -7.09
N ASP A 85 6.42 3.79 -8.31
CA ASP A 85 5.99 5.14 -8.70
C ASP A 85 4.83 5.61 -7.79
N PHE A 86 3.86 4.74 -7.54
CA PHE A 86 2.74 5.01 -6.65
C PHE A 86 3.19 5.30 -5.21
N TYR A 87 4.10 4.51 -4.64
CA TYR A 87 4.58 4.76 -3.27
C TYR A 87 5.36 6.06 -3.11
N LEU A 88 6.05 6.53 -4.16
CA LEU A 88 6.69 7.84 -4.15
C LEU A 88 5.65 8.98 -4.22
N ALA A 89 4.62 8.83 -5.06
CA ALA A 89 3.55 9.81 -5.20
C ALA A 89 2.61 9.86 -3.97
N HIS A 90 2.41 8.72 -3.30
CA HIS A 90 1.49 8.54 -2.18
C HIS A 90 2.21 8.00 -0.94
N PRO A 91 3.05 8.82 -0.29
CA PRO A 91 3.87 8.40 0.86
C PRO A 91 3.04 7.98 2.08
N ASP A 92 1.77 8.39 2.14
CA ASP A 92 0.87 8.06 3.24
C ASP A 92 0.54 6.58 3.33
N LEU A 93 0.34 5.88 2.19
CA LEU A 93 -0.02 4.46 2.19
C LEU A 93 1.02 3.57 2.89
N PRO A 94 2.33 3.58 2.54
CA PRO A 94 3.32 2.75 3.22
C PRO A 94 3.48 3.10 4.71
N ARG A 95 3.25 4.37 5.09
CA ARG A 95 3.25 4.81 6.49
C ARG A 95 2.05 4.27 7.26
N LEU A 96 0.83 4.41 6.72
CA LEU A 96 -0.39 3.87 7.29
C LEU A 96 -0.32 2.35 7.44
N ALA A 97 0.16 1.64 6.42
CA ALA A 97 0.36 0.19 6.48
C ALA A 97 1.36 -0.22 7.59
N THR A 98 2.41 0.58 7.78
CA THR A 98 3.40 0.35 8.84
C THR A 98 2.80 0.61 10.22
N TRP A 99 2.02 1.69 10.41
CA TRP A 99 1.31 1.94 11.66
C TRP A 99 0.28 0.85 11.98
N HIS A 100 -0.52 0.42 10.99
CA HIS A 100 -1.45 -0.70 11.15
C HIS A 100 -0.72 -1.93 11.70
N ARG A 101 0.42 -2.31 11.08
CA ARG A 101 1.23 -3.45 11.51
C ARG A 101 1.79 -3.29 12.93
N LEU A 102 2.27 -2.11 13.30
CA LEU A 102 2.88 -1.87 14.61
C LEU A 102 1.85 -1.86 15.75
N GLU A 103 0.65 -1.35 15.48
CA GLU A 103 -0.35 -1.11 16.52
C GLU A 103 -1.43 -2.20 16.63
N ARG A 104 -1.64 -2.97 15.55
CA ARG A 104 -2.62 -4.08 15.51
C ARG A 104 -2.00 -5.44 15.24
N GLY A 105 -0.73 -5.47 14.87
CA GLY A 105 0.00 -6.69 14.58
C GLY A 105 0.09 -6.97 13.08
N ALA A 106 1.16 -7.66 12.69
CA ALA A 106 1.52 -7.89 11.29
C ALA A 106 0.60 -8.83 10.52
N LEU A 107 -0.21 -9.62 11.23
CA LEU A 107 -1.10 -10.63 10.63
C LEU A 107 -2.55 -10.16 10.57
N GLU A 108 -2.91 -9.10 11.29
CA GLU A 108 -4.23 -8.51 11.17
C GLU A 108 -4.29 -7.70 9.88
N GLN A 109 -5.29 -7.98 9.05
CA GLN A 109 -5.51 -7.29 7.78
C GLN A 109 -6.97 -6.90 7.66
N LEU A 110 -7.22 -5.72 7.09
CA LEU A 110 -8.57 -5.35 6.70
C LEU A 110 -9.09 -6.36 5.64
N PRO A 111 -10.39 -6.71 5.65
CA PRO A 111 -10.93 -7.73 4.75
C PRO A 111 -10.64 -7.49 3.26
N ALA A 112 -10.64 -6.22 2.82
CA ALA A 112 -10.32 -5.84 1.45
C ALA A 112 -8.86 -6.14 1.09
N VAL A 113 -7.91 -5.84 1.99
CA VAL A 113 -6.49 -6.16 1.82
C VAL A 113 -6.28 -7.67 1.69
N ALA A 114 -6.90 -8.44 2.59
CA ALA A 114 -6.80 -9.90 2.57
C ALA A 114 -7.40 -10.51 1.31
N ALA A 115 -8.52 -9.98 0.83
CA ALA A 115 -9.14 -10.42 -0.43
C ALA A 115 -8.26 -10.10 -1.65
N SER A 116 -7.72 -8.87 -1.71
CA SER A 116 -6.78 -8.46 -2.76
C SER A 116 -5.53 -9.34 -2.78
N TYR A 117 -4.93 -9.60 -1.62
CA TYR A 117 -3.76 -10.47 -1.50
C TYR A 117 -4.04 -11.89 -1.99
N ARG A 118 -5.15 -12.51 -1.58
CA ARG A 118 -5.54 -13.85 -2.08
C ARG A 118 -5.70 -13.87 -3.59
N SER A 119 -6.40 -12.89 -4.16
CA SER A 119 -6.57 -12.79 -5.62
C SER A 119 -5.24 -12.68 -6.36
N LYS A 120 -4.25 -11.95 -5.80
CA LYS A 120 -2.92 -11.83 -6.40
C LYS A 120 -2.15 -13.15 -6.31
N VAL A 121 -2.23 -13.87 -5.18
CA VAL A 121 -1.63 -15.20 -5.01
C VAL A 121 -2.21 -16.20 -6.02
N ASP A 122 -3.54 -16.22 -6.21
CA ASP A 122 -4.20 -17.10 -7.18
C ASP A 122 -3.76 -16.81 -8.63
N ALA A 123 -3.55 -15.53 -8.97
CA ALA A 123 -3.06 -15.12 -10.28
C ALA A 123 -1.59 -15.51 -10.50
N VAL A 124 -0.71 -15.33 -9.50
CA VAL A 124 0.69 -15.80 -9.59
C VAL A 124 0.74 -17.32 -9.69
N THR A 125 -0.08 -18.05 -8.93
CA THR A 125 -0.21 -19.51 -9.02
C THR A 125 -0.51 -19.96 -10.45
N ARG A 126 -1.42 -19.25 -11.13
CA ARG A 126 -1.80 -19.55 -12.51
C ARG A 126 -0.66 -19.24 -13.48
N ALA A 127 0.00 -18.09 -13.33
CA ALA A 127 1.16 -17.73 -14.14
C ALA A 127 2.33 -18.71 -13.97
N GLN A 128 2.50 -19.28 -12.76
CA GLN A 128 3.46 -20.35 -12.50
C GLN A 128 3.09 -21.66 -13.21
N ALA A 129 1.82 -22.07 -13.14
CA ALA A 129 1.32 -23.27 -13.82
C ALA A 129 1.46 -23.18 -15.36
N GLU A 130 1.37 -21.96 -15.91
CA GLU A 130 1.53 -21.66 -17.32
C GLU A 130 2.99 -21.44 -17.75
N GLY A 131 3.96 -21.55 -16.81
CA GLY A 131 5.38 -21.37 -17.10
C GLY A 131 5.77 -19.94 -17.46
N ARG A 132 4.98 -18.94 -17.02
CA ARG A 132 5.31 -17.51 -17.20
C ARG A 132 6.09 -16.93 -16.02
N VAL A 133 5.92 -17.51 -14.84
CA VAL A 133 6.65 -17.16 -13.61
C VAL A 133 7.34 -18.42 -13.08
N THR A 134 8.56 -18.27 -12.57
CA THR A 134 9.31 -19.39 -11.97
C THR A 134 8.54 -20.09 -10.85
N THR A 135 8.64 -21.41 -10.77
CA THR A 135 8.13 -22.24 -9.66
C THR A 135 9.17 -22.48 -8.57
N ALA A 136 10.36 -21.87 -8.67
CA ALA A 136 11.43 -22.02 -7.68
C ALA A 136 11.07 -21.49 -6.29
N ARG A 137 9.99 -20.69 -6.18
CA ARG A 137 9.45 -20.11 -4.94
C ARG A 137 7.93 -20.20 -4.95
N SER A 138 7.32 -20.20 -3.77
CA SER A 138 5.86 -20.14 -3.66
C SER A 138 5.33 -18.78 -4.16
N PRO A 139 4.07 -18.71 -4.63
CA PRO A 139 3.47 -17.45 -5.10
C PRO A 139 3.46 -16.37 -4.02
N GLU A 140 3.32 -16.73 -2.74
CA GLU A 140 3.39 -15.81 -1.60
C GLU A 140 4.78 -15.19 -1.44
N ILE A 141 5.84 -16.01 -1.57
CA ILE A 141 7.21 -15.52 -1.49
C ILE A 141 7.50 -14.57 -2.65
N VAL A 142 7.08 -14.92 -3.87
CA VAL A 142 7.23 -14.04 -5.04
C VAL A 142 6.55 -12.70 -4.77
N LEU A 143 5.29 -12.71 -4.34
CA LEU A 143 4.52 -11.49 -4.11
C LEU A 143 5.11 -10.62 -2.99
N ALA A 144 5.53 -11.25 -1.88
CA ALA A 144 6.17 -10.55 -0.77
C ALA A 144 7.47 -9.86 -1.20
N LEU A 145 8.30 -10.53 -2.01
CA LEU A 145 9.53 -9.95 -2.55
C LEU A 145 9.26 -8.82 -3.54
N VAL A 146 8.24 -8.96 -4.40
CA VAL A 146 7.81 -7.88 -5.31
C VAL A 146 7.40 -6.63 -4.53
N PHE A 147 6.60 -6.77 -3.47
CA PHE A 147 6.20 -5.64 -2.63
C PHE A 147 7.37 -5.03 -1.87
N ALA A 148 8.29 -5.86 -1.35
CA ALA A 148 9.48 -5.38 -0.66
C ALA A 148 10.41 -4.59 -1.59
N LEU A 149 10.64 -5.09 -2.81
CA LEU A 149 11.46 -4.42 -3.83
C LEU A 149 10.83 -3.09 -4.24
N ALA A 150 9.54 -3.07 -4.57
CA ALA A 150 8.82 -1.83 -4.90
C ALA A 150 8.83 -0.80 -3.76
N GLY A 151 8.79 -1.26 -2.50
CA GLY A 151 8.80 -0.39 -1.32
C GLY A 151 10.19 0.01 -0.82
N THR A 152 11.29 -0.41 -1.48
CA THR A 152 12.65 -0.32 -0.92
C THR A 152 13.10 1.10 -0.58
N TRP A 153 12.69 2.10 -1.38
CA TRP A 153 13.00 3.51 -1.14
C TRP A 153 11.81 4.33 -0.64
N GLY A 154 10.71 3.67 -0.28
CA GLY A 154 9.52 4.34 0.24
C GLY A 154 9.78 5.01 1.60
N PRO A 155 8.98 6.02 1.99
CA PRO A 155 9.18 6.79 3.23
C PRO A 155 9.08 6.00 4.54
N ALA A 156 8.55 4.78 4.49
CA ALA A 156 8.47 3.87 5.65
C ALA A 156 9.52 2.74 5.59
N SER A 157 10.40 2.76 4.60
CA SER A 157 11.42 1.73 4.43
C SER A 157 12.58 1.94 5.43
N PRO A 158 12.96 0.91 6.20
CA PRO A 158 14.11 0.98 7.09
C PRO A 158 15.45 0.96 6.33
N THR A 159 15.44 0.63 5.03
CA THR A 159 16.65 0.53 4.20
C THR A 159 16.79 1.68 3.22
N ALA A 160 15.89 2.67 3.25
CA ALA A 160 16.01 3.88 2.44
C ALA A 160 17.12 4.77 3.00
N PHE A 161 18.32 4.65 2.42
CA PHE A 161 19.45 5.53 2.69
C PHE A 161 19.67 6.52 1.53
N PRO A 162 20.27 7.69 1.79
CA PRO A 162 20.67 8.60 0.72
C PRO A 162 21.56 7.90 -0.31
N SER A 163 21.21 8.01 -1.58
CA SER A 163 22.01 7.54 -2.72
C SER A 163 22.16 8.68 -3.74
N ALA A 164 23.24 8.65 -4.52
CA ALA A 164 23.40 9.55 -5.66
C ALA A 164 22.38 9.27 -6.78
N ASP A 165 21.90 8.03 -6.86
CA ASP A 165 20.90 7.61 -7.83
C ASP A 165 19.56 8.30 -7.59
N GLY A 166 19.02 8.89 -8.67
CA GLY A 166 17.68 9.44 -8.69
C GLY A 166 16.61 8.36 -8.82
N ASP A 167 15.34 8.77 -8.71
CA ASP A 167 14.21 7.83 -8.68
C ASP A 167 14.07 6.99 -9.95
N ALA A 168 14.47 7.51 -11.11
CA ALA A 168 14.49 6.75 -12.37
C ALA A 168 15.43 5.52 -12.30
N ALA A 169 16.65 5.70 -11.77
CA ALA A 169 17.62 4.62 -11.64
C ALA A 169 17.19 3.60 -10.56
N ARG A 170 16.60 4.08 -9.45
CA ARG A 170 16.02 3.20 -8.42
C ARG A 170 14.85 2.37 -8.97
N ARG A 171 13.97 2.99 -9.76
CA ARG A 171 12.86 2.32 -10.44
C ARG A 171 13.36 1.24 -11.40
N GLU A 172 14.36 1.55 -12.21
CA GLU A 172 14.99 0.58 -13.11
C GLU A 172 15.56 -0.62 -12.34
N ALA A 173 16.27 -0.37 -11.24
CA ALA A 173 16.78 -1.43 -10.36
C ALA A 173 15.66 -2.32 -9.79
N VAL A 174 14.53 -1.75 -9.36
CA VAL A 174 13.35 -2.52 -8.91
C VAL A 174 12.86 -3.44 -10.02
N VAL A 175 12.65 -2.89 -11.22
CA VAL A 175 12.14 -3.64 -12.38
C VAL A 175 13.09 -4.77 -12.75
N ASP A 176 14.39 -4.51 -12.80
CA ASP A 176 15.41 -5.49 -13.16
C ASP A 176 15.53 -6.62 -12.13
N MET A 177 15.51 -6.29 -10.84
CA MET A 177 15.55 -7.30 -9.78
C MET A 177 14.29 -8.17 -9.78
N VAL A 178 13.11 -7.58 -10.02
CA VAL A 178 11.88 -8.37 -10.16
C VAL A 178 11.93 -9.24 -11.41
N ARG A 179 12.47 -8.76 -12.53
CA ARG A 179 12.65 -9.58 -13.73
C ARG A 179 13.53 -10.79 -13.47
N GLY A 180 14.66 -10.61 -12.78
CA GLY A 180 15.54 -11.71 -12.38
C GLY A 180 14.87 -12.69 -11.41
N LEU A 181 14.05 -12.18 -10.48
CA LEU A 181 13.31 -12.99 -9.50
C LEU A 181 12.27 -13.91 -10.15
N VAL A 182 11.54 -13.42 -11.16
CA VAL A 182 10.38 -14.13 -11.73
C VAL A 182 10.72 -14.93 -12.99
N GLY A 183 11.91 -14.69 -13.58
CA GLY A 183 12.37 -15.34 -14.79
C GLY A 183 12.39 -16.87 -14.66
N VAL A 184 11.89 -17.54 -15.69
CA VAL A 184 11.95 -19.00 -15.79
C VAL A 184 13.37 -19.38 -16.26
N PRO A 185 14.10 -20.22 -15.51
CA PRO A 185 15.40 -20.72 -15.95
C PRO A 185 15.27 -21.36 -17.33
N GLY A 186 16.15 -21.00 -18.28
CA GLY A 186 16.22 -21.68 -19.56
C GLY A 186 16.54 -23.18 -19.38
N PRO A 187 16.19 -24.05 -20.35
CA PRO A 187 16.62 -25.44 -20.30
C PRO A 187 18.16 -25.49 -20.23
N LEU A 188 18.67 -26.23 -19.23
CA LEU A 188 20.09 -26.56 -19.09
C LEU A 188 20.58 -27.41 -20.28
#